data_AF-H6BDE8-F1
#
_entry.id   AF-H6BDE8-F1
#
_cell.length_a   1.000
_cell.length_b   1.000
_cell.length_c   1.000
_cell.angle_alpha   90.00
_cell.angle_beta   90.00
_cell.angle_gamma   90.00
#
_symmetry.space_group_name_H-M   'P 1'
#
loop_
_entity.id
_entity.type
_entity.pdbx_description
1 polymer ?
#
loop_
_entity_poly.entity_id
_entity_poly.type
_entity_poly.pdbx_seq_one_letter_code
_entity_poly.pdbx_strand_id
1 'polypeptide(L)'
;RYHSLIRTLDTVHHDDFHQPNFATASITKGGPREPWHDIHSRLEGPIAWDVLYNFEQRWRKQGGKDILVQIRDLADIIIPPSPVMFPEDRDGWNVQLFRSIDGGAAFGFPDAPEDAARAGLVSGKDQIIDRSIQDAYINAIRRAKNFIYIENQYFLGSSYGWKADDIKPEDIGALHVIPKELSLKIVSKIEAGEPFTVYVVVPMWPEGMPESASV
;
A
#
# COMPACT_ATOMS: atom_id res chain seq x y z
N ARG A 1 13.04 -17.27 14.75
CA ARG A 1 13.49 -15.92 14.34
C ARG A 1 12.38 -14.99 14.74
N TYR A 2 12.56 -14.40 15.92
CA TYR A 2 11.46 -14.03 16.80
C TYR A 2 11.45 -12.52 16.92
N HIS A 3 10.26 -11.92 16.91
CA HIS A 3 9.99 -10.53 17.29
C HIS A 3 10.38 -10.29 18.75
N SER A 4 11.68 -10.38 19.02
CA SER A 4 12.25 -10.39 20.35
C SER A 4 12.28 -8.98 20.89
N LEU A 5 11.70 -8.83 22.08
CA LEU A 5 11.68 -7.56 22.79
C LEU A 5 13.04 -7.21 23.40
N ILE A 6 13.80 -8.21 23.86
CA ILE A 6 14.99 -8.03 24.72
C ILE A 6 16.18 -8.90 24.29
N ARG A 7 15.96 -10.13 23.83
CA ARG A 7 17.01 -11.15 23.61
C ARG A 7 17.94 -10.88 22.42
N THR A 8 17.76 -9.75 21.76
CA THR A 8 18.50 -9.37 20.54
C THR A 8 19.18 -8.01 20.69
N LEU A 9 19.06 -7.37 21.86
CA LEU A 9 19.58 -6.04 22.15
C LEU A 9 21.11 -6.00 22.27
N ASP A 10 21.73 -7.15 22.43
CA ASP A 10 23.18 -7.37 22.46
C ASP A 10 23.71 -7.98 21.15
N THR A 11 22.85 -8.14 20.14
CA THR A 11 23.19 -8.73 18.85
C THR A 11 22.71 -7.84 17.70
N VAL A 12 21.74 -8.29 16.92
CA VAL A 12 21.31 -7.63 15.68
C VAL A 12 20.64 -6.28 15.91
N HIS A 13 20.17 -5.99 17.12
CA HIS A 13 19.50 -4.72 17.47
C HIS A 13 20.30 -3.88 18.47
N HIS A 14 21.60 -4.14 18.65
CA HIS A 14 22.44 -3.31 19.52
C HIS A 14 22.58 -1.89 18.97
N ASP A 15 22.94 -1.78 17.69
CA ASP A 15 23.09 -0.52 16.97
C ASP A 15 21.84 -0.16 16.14
N ASP A 16 20.76 -0.94 16.29
CA ASP A 16 19.47 -0.79 15.60
C ASP A 16 18.30 -0.93 16.58
N PHE A 17 18.39 -0.17 17.68
CA PHE A 17 17.33 -0.11 18.69
C PHE A 17 16.25 0.89 18.29
N HIS A 18 15.04 0.38 18.06
CA HIS A 18 13.87 1.19 17.70
C HIS A 18 12.78 1.06 18.76
N GLN A 19 12.35 2.19 19.34
CA GLN A 19 11.25 2.26 20.31
C GLN A 19 10.73 3.72 20.42
N PRO A 20 9.84 4.15 19.52
CA PRO A 20 9.32 5.52 19.48
C PRO A 20 8.14 5.74 20.44
N ASN A 21 7.57 4.68 21.01
CA ASN A 21 6.38 4.77 21.86
C ASN A 21 6.68 5.31 23.27
N PHE A 22 7.96 5.38 23.67
CA PHE A 22 8.38 5.98 24.93
C PHE A 22 9.39 7.11 24.70
N ALA A 23 9.09 8.31 25.19
CA ALA A 23 9.94 9.49 25.02
C ALA A 23 11.38 9.34 25.53
N THR A 24 11.62 8.38 26.44
CA THR A 24 12.93 8.20 27.08
C THR A 24 13.64 6.92 26.67
N ALA A 25 13.11 6.18 25.69
CA ALA A 25 13.68 4.90 25.26
C ALA A 25 15.12 5.05 24.73
N SER A 26 16.00 4.15 25.14
CA SER A 26 17.35 4.03 24.61
C SER A 26 17.90 2.63 24.89
N ILE A 27 18.79 2.14 24.03
CA ILE A 27 19.42 0.82 24.21
C ILE A 27 20.12 0.68 25.57
N THR A 28 20.71 1.78 26.07
CA THR A 28 21.40 1.83 27.37
C THR A 28 20.46 1.71 28.57
N LYS A 29 19.16 1.98 28.40
CA LYS A 29 18.12 1.81 29.43
C LYS A 29 17.42 0.46 29.33
N GLY A 30 17.76 -0.35 28.33
CA GLY A 30 17.16 -1.65 28.06
C GLY A 30 15.93 -1.58 27.15
N GLY A 31 15.28 -2.74 27.00
CA GLY A 31 14.08 -2.89 26.19
C GLY A 31 12.77 -2.55 26.90
N PRO A 32 11.62 -2.87 26.29
CA PRO A 32 11.50 -3.60 25.03
C PRO A 32 11.83 -2.71 23.82
N ARG A 33 12.55 -3.23 22.80
CA ARG A 33 12.43 -2.64 21.45
C ARG A 33 11.02 -2.90 20.91
N GLU A 34 10.58 -2.11 19.95
CA GLU A 34 9.36 -2.38 19.19
C GLU A 34 9.68 -3.33 18.03
N PRO A 35 9.29 -4.61 18.04
CA PRO A 35 9.58 -5.50 16.91
C PRO A 35 8.85 -5.07 15.64
N TRP A 36 9.51 -5.25 14.50
CA TRP A 36 8.96 -4.85 13.20
C TRP A 36 8.39 -6.07 12.46
N HIS A 37 7.06 -6.21 12.44
CA HIS A 37 6.35 -7.20 11.62
C HIS A 37 5.86 -6.51 10.34
N ASP A 38 6.31 -6.98 9.19
CA ASP A 38 6.08 -6.33 7.90
C ASP A 38 6.20 -7.33 6.75
N ILE A 39 5.65 -6.98 5.59
CA ILE A 39 5.63 -7.81 4.39
C ILE A 39 6.23 -7.03 3.22
N HIS A 40 7.15 -7.67 2.50
CA HIS A 40 7.75 -7.11 1.29
C HIS A 40 7.72 -8.12 0.15
N SER A 41 7.92 -7.66 -1.09
CA SER A 41 8.00 -8.54 -2.26
C SER A 41 9.15 -8.12 -3.17
N ARG A 42 9.68 -9.09 -3.94
CA ARG A 42 10.57 -8.85 -5.07
C ARG A 42 9.81 -9.18 -6.34
N LEU A 43 9.91 -8.33 -7.35
CA LEU A 43 9.22 -8.47 -8.62
C LEU A 43 10.23 -8.73 -9.73
N GLU A 44 9.93 -9.71 -10.59
CA GLU A 44 10.76 -10.12 -11.73
C GLU A 44 9.91 -10.15 -13.01
N GLY A 45 10.58 -10.01 -14.15
CA GLY A 45 9.90 -9.92 -15.45
C GLY A 45 9.37 -8.51 -15.75
N PRO A 46 8.38 -8.38 -16.66
CA PRO A 46 7.95 -7.08 -17.18
C PRO A 46 7.48 -6.09 -16.10
N ILE A 47 6.85 -6.60 -15.04
CA ILE A 47 6.33 -5.80 -13.92
C ILE A 47 7.41 -4.98 -13.20
N ALA A 48 8.67 -5.43 -13.20
CA ALA A 48 9.76 -4.67 -12.62
C ALA A 48 9.97 -3.34 -13.36
N TRP A 49 9.67 -3.29 -14.67
CA TRP A 49 9.84 -2.08 -15.47
C TRP A 49 8.72 -1.08 -15.19
N ASP A 50 7.54 -1.54 -14.77
CA ASP A 50 6.46 -0.64 -14.33
C ASP A 50 6.84 0.09 -13.04
N VAL A 51 7.53 -0.60 -12.11
CA VAL A 51 8.06 0.02 -10.87
C VAL A 51 9.16 1.03 -11.20
N LEU A 52 10.06 0.68 -12.13
CA LEU A 52 11.08 1.60 -12.63
C LEU A 52 10.45 2.83 -13.31
N TYR A 53 9.45 2.62 -14.16
CA TYR A 53 8.75 3.70 -14.84
C TYR A 53 8.08 4.64 -13.84
N ASN A 54 7.47 4.12 -12.78
CA ASN A 54 6.97 4.93 -11.67
C ASN A 54 8.08 5.81 -11.04
N PHE A 55 9.27 5.26 -10.81
CA PHE A 55 10.40 6.05 -10.31
C PHE A 55 10.80 7.15 -11.29
N GLU A 56 10.92 6.84 -12.59
CA GLU A 56 11.25 7.83 -13.60
C GLU A 56 10.23 8.96 -13.70
N GLN A 57 8.93 8.64 -13.66
CA GLN A 57 7.86 9.64 -13.68
C GLN A 57 8.00 10.62 -12.50
N ARG A 58 8.31 10.11 -11.31
CA ARG A 58 8.52 10.94 -10.12
C ARG A 58 9.80 11.75 -10.19
N TRP A 59 10.90 11.15 -10.64
CA TRP A 59 12.17 11.83 -10.80
C TRP A 59 12.08 12.97 -11.84
N ARG A 60 11.39 12.76 -12.96
CA ARG A 60 11.17 13.82 -13.95
C ARG A 60 10.32 14.99 -13.41
N LYS A 61 9.42 14.72 -12.45
CA LYS A 61 8.54 15.74 -11.87
C LYS A 61 9.18 16.52 -10.72
N GLN A 62 9.88 15.82 -9.82
CA GLN A 62 10.35 16.37 -8.55
C GLN A 62 11.82 16.04 -8.25
N GLY A 63 12.50 15.32 -9.14
CA GLY A 63 13.92 15.05 -9.03
C GLY A 63 14.78 16.27 -9.33
N GLY A 64 16.08 16.10 -9.19
CA GLY A 64 17.06 17.17 -9.41
C GLY A 64 17.52 17.23 -10.86
N LYS A 65 18.71 16.69 -11.10
CA LYS A 65 19.36 16.72 -12.42
C LYS A 65 18.75 15.67 -13.36
N ASP A 66 18.84 15.94 -14.65
CA ASP A 66 18.52 14.95 -15.68
C ASP A 66 19.67 13.94 -15.80
N ILE A 67 19.64 12.94 -14.92
CA ILE A 67 20.63 11.86 -14.80
C ILE A 67 19.97 10.49 -14.87
N LEU A 68 18.72 10.42 -15.33
CA LEU A 68 18.06 9.14 -15.55
C LEU A 68 18.81 8.37 -16.63
N VAL A 69 19.03 7.09 -16.36
CA VAL A 69 19.66 6.19 -17.32
C VAL A 69 18.74 6.06 -18.52
N GLN A 70 19.24 6.41 -19.71
CA GLN A 70 18.51 6.24 -20.95
C GLN A 70 18.59 4.76 -21.35
N ILE A 71 17.63 3.95 -20.89
CA ILE A 71 17.64 2.49 -21.11
C ILE A 71 17.71 2.12 -22.60
N ARG A 72 17.17 2.99 -23.47
CA ARG A 72 17.28 2.84 -24.93
C ARG A 72 18.72 2.78 -25.42
N ASP A 73 19.63 3.52 -24.79
CA ASP A 73 21.04 3.55 -25.14
C ASP A 73 21.79 2.31 -24.63
N LEU A 74 21.15 1.51 -23.77
CA LEU A 74 21.69 0.28 -23.20
C LEU A 74 20.99 -0.97 -23.75
N ALA A 75 20.33 -0.90 -24.92
CA ALA A 75 19.57 -2.02 -25.48
C ALA A 75 20.40 -3.29 -25.72
N ASP A 76 21.72 -3.14 -25.93
CA ASP A 76 22.65 -4.27 -26.09
C ASP A 76 23.09 -4.90 -24.75
N ILE A 77 22.77 -4.26 -23.62
CA ILE A 77 23.15 -4.67 -22.26
C ILE A 77 21.93 -5.09 -21.45
N ILE A 78 20.84 -4.33 -21.55
CA ILE A 78 19.59 -4.52 -20.82
C ILE A 78 18.52 -4.93 -21.81
N ILE A 79 17.99 -6.14 -21.62
CA ILE A 79 16.89 -6.65 -22.43
C ILE A 79 15.61 -5.82 -22.25
N PRO A 80 14.74 -5.73 -23.28
CA PRO A 80 13.41 -5.16 -23.12
C PRO A 80 12.60 -5.94 -22.07
N PRO A 81 11.50 -5.36 -21.52
CA PRO A 81 10.68 -6.06 -20.54
C PRO A 81 10.21 -7.40 -21.09
N SER A 82 10.71 -8.47 -20.47
CA SER A 82 10.58 -9.85 -20.96
C SER A 82 10.15 -10.77 -19.82
N PRO A 83 9.30 -11.77 -20.09
CA PRO A 83 8.97 -12.81 -19.11
C PRO A 83 10.22 -13.56 -18.64
N VAL A 84 10.25 -13.94 -17.36
CA VAL A 84 11.32 -14.77 -16.78
C VAL A 84 10.97 -16.27 -16.76
N MET A 85 9.73 -16.62 -17.11
CA MET A 85 9.21 -17.98 -17.17
C MET A 85 8.34 -18.15 -18.42
N PHE A 86 8.18 -19.40 -18.86
CA PHE A 86 7.28 -19.74 -19.96
C PHE A 86 5.81 -19.65 -19.51
N PRO A 87 4.87 -19.34 -20.41
CA PRO A 87 3.44 -19.24 -20.05
C PRO A 87 2.82 -20.51 -19.47
N GLU A 88 3.37 -21.69 -19.81
CA GLU A 88 2.90 -22.99 -19.34
C GLU A 88 3.47 -23.39 -17.97
N ASP A 89 4.42 -22.61 -17.45
CA ASP A 89 5.02 -22.86 -16.14
C ASP A 89 4.00 -22.59 -15.03
N ARG A 90 3.84 -23.56 -14.13
CA ARG A 90 2.90 -23.48 -13.01
C ARG A 90 3.34 -22.51 -11.93
N ASP A 91 4.64 -22.19 -11.88
CA ASP A 91 5.20 -21.22 -10.94
C ASP A 91 5.17 -19.79 -11.50
N GLY A 92 4.60 -19.59 -12.71
CA GLY A 92 4.44 -18.29 -13.35
C GLY A 92 3.39 -17.39 -12.67
N TRP A 93 3.63 -16.08 -12.72
CA TRP A 93 2.77 -15.07 -12.08
C TRP A 93 2.26 -14.03 -13.08
N ASN A 94 0.96 -13.72 -13.01
CA ASN A 94 0.40 -12.52 -13.60
C ASN A 94 0.33 -11.44 -12.52
N VAL A 95 1.08 -10.35 -12.71
CA VAL A 95 1.19 -9.25 -11.74
C VAL A 95 0.81 -7.94 -12.41
N GLN A 96 0.12 -7.09 -11.66
CA GLN A 96 -0.25 -5.74 -12.08
C GLN A 96 0.16 -4.75 -11.00
N LEU A 97 0.79 -3.64 -11.40
CA LEU A 97 1.16 -2.56 -10.49
C LEU A 97 -0.03 -1.61 -10.29
N PHE A 98 -0.21 -1.15 -9.05
CA PHE A 98 -1.21 -0.16 -8.68
C PHE A 98 -0.56 0.95 -7.86
N ARG A 99 -1.12 2.16 -7.90
CA ARG A 99 -0.59 3.34 -7.20
C ARG A 99 -1.69 4.22 -6.57
N SER A 100 -1.22 5.11 -5.72
CA SER A 100 -1.94 6.29 -5.23
C SER A 100 -1.01 7.49 -5.42
N ILE A 101 -1.17 8.23 -6.52
CA ILE A 101 -0.27 9.33 -6.91
C ILE A 101 -1.00 10.32 -7.80
N ASP A 102 -0.58 11.59 -7.81
CA ASP A 102 -1.18 12.62 -8.67
C ASP A 102 -0.16 13.25 -9.64
N GLY A 103 -0.67 14.07 -10.56
CA GLY A 103 0.13 14.83 -11.52
C GLY A 103 1.05 15.89 -10.91
N GLY A 104 0.89 16.18 -9.62
CA GLY A 104 1.82 17.00 -8.84
C GLY A 104 3.11 16.24 -8.51
N ALA A 105 3.02 14.92 -8.31
CA ALA A 105 4.14 14.06 -7.94
C ALA A 105 4.71 13.22 -9.09
N ALA A 106 3.96 13.02 -10.19
CA ALA A 106 4.40 12.23 -11.34
C ALA A 106 4.21 12.98 -12.66
N PHE A 107 5.20 12.88 -13.55
CA PHE A 107 5.14 13.41 -14.90
C PHE A 107 4.49 12.40 -15.87
N GLY A 108 3.84 12.90 -16.93
CA GLY A 108 3.40 12.07 -18.07
C GLY A 108 2.06 11.37 -17.87
N PHE A 109 1.18 11.89 -17.01
CA PHE A 109 -0.23 11.52 -17.06
C PHE A 109 -0.90 12.10 -18.31
N PRO A 110 -1.92 11.43 -18.88
CA PRO A 110 -2.64 11.94 -20.04
C PRO A 110 -3.40 13.23 -19.70
N ASP A 111 -3.24 14.28 -20.50
CA ASP A 111 -3.94 15.56 -20.26
C ASP A 111 -5.42 15.51 -20.70
N ALA A 112 -5.74 14.69 -21.70
CA ALA A 112 -7.09 14.57 -22.25
C ALA A 112 -8.01 13.79 -21.28
N PRO A 113 -9.21 14.31 -20.93
CA PRO A 113 -10.12 13.64 -19.99
C PRO A 113 -10.53 12.21 -20.41
N GLU A 114 -10.68 11.98 -21.72
CA GLU A 114 -11.03 10.65 -22.25
C GLU A 114 -9.90 9.64 -22.02
N ASP A 115 -8.65 10.04 -22.23
CA ASP A 115 -7.48 9.19 -21.99
C ASP A 115 -7.27 8.94 -20.50
N ALA A 116 -7.48 9.96 -19.66
CA ALA A 116 -7.42 9.83 -18.22
C ALA A 116 -8.48 8.84 -17.70
N ALA A 117 -9.74 8.97 -18.15
CA ALA A 117 -10.82 8.07 -17.77
C ALA A 117 -10.55 6.62 -18.22
N ARG A 118 -10.02 6.43 -19.44
CA ARG A 118 -9.64 5.11 -19.96
C ARG A 118 -8.52 4.45 -19.15
N ALA A 119 -7.61 5.24 -18.57
CA ALA A 119 -6.58 4.76 -17.67
C ALA A 119 -7.06 4.60 -16.21
N GLY A 120 -8.35 4.84 -15.92
CA GLY A 120 -8.90 4.78 -14.56
C GLY A 120 -8.47 5.96 -13.66
N LEU A 121 -7.94 7.04 -14.26
CA LEU A 121 -7.53 8.23 -13.54
C LEU A 121 -8.75 9.13 -13.31
N VAL A 122 -8.75 9.84 -12.18
CA VAL A 122 -9.84 10.77 -11.81
C VAL A 122 -9.32 12.19 -11.73
N SER A 123 -10.15 13.16 -12.12
CA SER A 123 -9.83 14.57 -11.96
C SER A 123 -10.00 14.98 -10.49
N GLY A 124 -8.92 15.44 -9.86
CA GLY A 124 -8.96 16.19 -8.62
C GLY A 124 -9.24 17.67 -8.84
N LYS A 125 -9.04 18.49 -7.81
CA LYS A 125 -9.26 19.94 -7.88
C LYS A 125 -8.34 20.62 -8.90
N ASP A 126 -7.05 20.27 -8.87
CA ASP A 126 -6.01 20.91 -9.69
C ASP A 126 -5.12 19.90 -10.44
N GLN A 127 -5.29 18.60 -10.22
CA GLN A 127 -4.43 17.54 -10.75
C GLN A 127 -5.22 16.28 -11.09
N ILE A 128 -4.71 15.50 -12.04
CA ILE A 128 -5.16 14.13 -12.32
C ILE A 128 -4.61 13.21 -11.22
N ILE A 129 -5.45 12.29 -10.73
CA ILE A 129 -5.16 11.39 -9.62
C ILE A 129 -5.27 9.94 -10.11
N ASP A 130 -4.21 9.17 -9.90
CA ASP A 130 -4.19 7.71 -9.94
C ASP A 130 -4.59 7.19 -8.55
N ARG A 131 -5.68 6.42 -8.51
CA ARG A 131 -6.25 5.79 -7.29
C ARG A 131 -6.36 4.28 -7.45
N SER A 132 -5.57 3.71 -8.35
CA SER A 132 -5.67 2.31 -8.76
C SER A 132 -5.43 1.32 -7.60
N ILE A 133 -4.73 1.70 -6.53
CA ILE A 133 -4.65 0.88 -5.29
C ILE A 133 -6.06 0.66 -4.70
N GLN A 134 -6.86 1.72 -4.54
CA GLN A 134 -8.21 1.58 -3.98
C GLN A 134 -9.06 0.69 -4.87
N ASP A 135 -8.96 0.86 -6.19
CA ASP A 135 -9.77 0.12 -7.16
C ASP A 135 -9.36 -1.37 -7.19
N ALA A 136 -8.07 -1.67 -7.05
CA ALA A 136 -7.58 -3.05 -6.92
C ALA A 136 -8.13 -3.72 -5.65
N TYR A 137 -8.10 -3.03 -4.50
CA TYR A 137 -8.69 -3.52 -3.26
C TYR A 137 -10.19 -3.80 -3.40
N ILE A 138 -10.96 -2.87 -3.99
CA ILE A 138 -12.39 -3.04 -4.24
C ILE A 138 -12.63 -4.31 -5.07
N ASN A 139 -11.92 -4.46 -6.19
CA ASN A 139 -12.10 -5.62 -7.07
C ASN A 139 -11.69 -6.94 -6.40
N ALA A 140 -10.62 -6.94 -5.60
CA ALA A 140 -10.19 -8.11 -4.84
C ALA A 140 -11.23 -8.54 -3.80
N ILE A 141 -11.84 -7.58 -3.08
CA ILE A 141 -12.90 -7.84 -2.11
C ILE A 141 -14.15 -8.36 -2.81
N ARG A 142 -14.59 -7.68 -3.88
CA ARG A 142 -15.83 -8.03 -4.58
C ARG A 142 -15.81 -9.43 -5.19
N ARG A 143 -14.65 -9.89 -5.69
CA ARG A 143 -14.49 -11.25 -6.24
C ARG A 143 -14.25 -12.33 -5.19
N ALA A 144 -14.02 -11.97 -3.92
CA ALA A 144 -13.74 -12.94 -2.87
C ALA A 144 -14.93 -13.90 -2.64
N LYS A 145 -14.64 -15.19 -2.52
CA LYS A 145 -15.64 -16.26 -2.36
C LYS A 145 -15.59 -16.97 -1.00
N ASN A 146 -14.41 -17.08 -0.40
CA ASN A 146 -14.15 -17.93 0.77
C ASN A 146 -13.74 -17.11 2.00
N PHE A 147 -12.62 -16.39 1.94
CA PHE A 147 -12.16 -15.56 3.05
C PHE A 147 -11.29 -14.40 2.55
N ILE A 148 -11.06 -13.44 3.44
CA ILE A 148 -10.10 -12.34 3.27
C ILE A 148 -9.22 -12.27 4.52
N TYR A 149 -7.92 -12.11 4.32
CA TYR A 149 -6.94 -11.86 5.38
C TYR A 149 -6.25 -10.53 5.11
N ILE A 150 -6.20 -9.65 6.11
CA ILE A 150 -5.60 -8.32 6.02
C ILE A 150 -4.62 -8.15 7.18
N GLU A 151 -3.39 -7.78 6.88
CA GLU A 151 -2.46 -7.15 7.81
C GLU A 151 -2.24 -5.72 7.32
N ASN A 152 -2.51 -4.73 8.16
CA ASN A 152 -2.31 -3.33 7.79
C ASN A 152 -2.02 -2.47 9.03
N GLN A 153 -1.23 -1.41 8.85
CA GLN A 153 -0.94 -0.45 9.93
C GLN A 153 -2.19 0.34 10.33
N TYR A 154 -3.08 0.64 9.38
CA TYR A 154 -4.31 1.39 9.62
C TYR A 154 -5.53 0.62 9.12
N PHE A 155 -6.63 0.69 9.86
CA PHE A 155 -7.92 0.16 9.45
C PHE A 155 -9.06 1.10 9.86
N LEU A 156 -9.22 2.15 9.08
CA LEU A 156 -10.29 3.15 9.21
C LEU A 156 -10.81 3.49 7.82
N GLY A 157 -11.92 4.22 7.74
CA GLY A 157 -12.48 4.71 6.48
C GLY A 157 -13.96 4.44 6.31
N SER A 158 -14.44 4.72 5.10
CA SER A 158 -15.86 4.73 4.77
C SER A 158 -16.67 5.61 5.72
N SER A 159 -16.13 6.80 6.04
CA SER A 159 -16.69 7.69 7.06
C SER A 159 -18.12 8.12 6.75
N TYR A 160 -18.51 8.17 5.48
CA TYR A 160 -19.88 8.40 5.02
C TYR A 160 -20.91 7.39 5.58
N GLY A 161 -20.46 6.25 6.10
CA GLY A 161 -21.31 5.24 6.75
C GLY A 161 -21.20 5.19 8.27
N TRP A 162 -20.49 6.13 8.89
CA TRP A 162 -20.38 6.21 10.35
C TRP A 162 -21.65 6.80 10.96
N LYS A 163 -21.88 6.51 12.25
CA LYS A 163 -23.00 7.13 12.98
C LYS A 163 -22.64 8.58 13.29
N ALA A 164 -23.60 9.48 13.10
CA ALA A 164 -23.48 10.88 13.52
C ALA A 164 -23.72 11.00 15.04
N ASP A 165 -22.77 10.48 15.82
CA ASP A 165 -22.75 10.52 17.28
C ASP A 165 -21.58 11.40 17.73
N ASP A 166 -21.88 12.61 18.18
CA ASP A 166 -20.91 13.68 18.51
C ASP A 166 -19.92 14.08 17.38
N ILE A 167 -20.16 13.60 16.16
CA ILE A 167 -19.40 13.94 14.96
C ILE A 167 -20.35 14.28 13.81
N LYS A 168 -19.83 15.03 12.83
CA LYS A 168 -20.44 15.19 11.50
C LYS A 168 -19.67 14.33 10.51
N PRO A 169 -20.19 13.17 10.08
CA PRO A 169 -19.46 12.25 9.18
C PRO A 169 -18.95 12.89 7.88
N GLU A 170 -19.64 13.95 7.42
CA GLU A 170 -19.28 14.74 6.23
C GLU A 170 -17.97 15.51 6.42
N ASP A 171 -17.67 15.94 7.65
CA ASP A 171 -16.47 16.72 7.98
C ASP A 171 -15.22 15.83 8.12
N ILE A 172 -15.38 14.50 8.15
CA ILE A 172 -14.27 13.55 8.38
C ILE A 172 -13.40 13.33 7.12
N GLY A 173 -14.00 13.31 5.94
CA GLY A 173 -13.27 13.17 4.67
C GLY A 173 -12.63 11.79 4.35
N ALA A 174 -12.77 10.78 5.22
CA ALA A 174 -12.22 9.43 4.98
C ALA A 174 -13.13 8.57 4.08
N LEU A 175 -13.27 8.98 2.82
CA LEU A 175 -14.30 8.50 1.89
C LEU A 175 -13.96 7.20 1.13
N HIS A 176 -12.79 6.61 1.33
CA HIS A 176 -12.48 5.33 0.67
C HIS A 176 -13.40 4.21 1.18
N VAL A 177 -13.70 3.24 0.32
CA VAL A 177 -14.82 2.31 0.52
C VAL A 177 -14.44 0.96 1.12
N ILE A 178 -13.16 0.76 1.47
CA ILE A 178 -12.62 -0.56 1.83
C ILE A 178 -13.35 -1.20 3.03
N PRO A 179 -13.54 -0.52 4.18
CA PRO A 179 -14.36 -1.06 5.27
C PRO A 179 -15.80 -1.39 4.86
N LYS A 180 -16.43 -0.56 4.03
CA LYS A 180 -17.81 -0.79 3.57
C LYS A 180 -17.90 -1.98 2.62
N GLU A 181 -16.98 -2.14 1.66
CA GLU A 181 -16.93 -3.29 0.74
C GLU A 181 -16.76 -4.61 1.51
N LEU A 182 -15.92 -4.64 2.54
CA LEU A 182 -15.75 -5.82 3.39
C LEU A 182 -17.06 -6.20 4.11
N SER A 183 -17.71 -5.23 4.76
CA SER A 183 -18.97 -5.48 5.46
C SER A 183 -20.10 -5.90 4.50
N LEU A 184 -20.24 -5.25 3.34
CA LEU A 184 -21.23 -5.63 2.34
C LEU A 184 -20.94 -7.01 1.73
N LYS A 185 -19.67 -7.37 1.54
CA LYS A 185 -19.30 -8.73 1.12
C LYS A 185 -19.74 -9.77 2.16
N ILE A 186 -19.50 -9.53 3.44
CA ILE A 186 -19.96 -10.43 4.53
C ILE A 186 -21.49 -10.55 4.51
N VAL A 187 -22.21 -9.42 4.45
CA VAL A 187 -23.68 -9.40 4.38
C VAL A 187 -24.18 -10.24 3.21
N SER A 188 -23.63 -10.04 2.00
CA SER A 188 -24.03 -10.81 0.81
C SER A 188 -23.85 -12.33 0.96
N LYS A 189 -22.84 -12.76 1.74
CA LYS A 189 -22.57 -14.17 2.01
C LYS A 189 -23.50 -14.75 3.07
N ILE A 190 -23.82 -13.96 4.10
CA ILE A 190 -24.85 -14.30 5.08
C ILE A 190 -26.21 -14.49 4.39
N GLU A 191 -26.61 -13.55 3.54
CA GLU A 191 -27.87 -13.60 2.79
C GLU A 191 -27.96 -14.83 1.87
N ALA A 192 -26.83 -15.23 1.28
CA ALA A 192 -26.73 -16.43 0.45
C ALA A 192 -26.61 -17.74 1.25
N GLY A 193 -26.45 -17.68 2.58
CA GLY A 193 -26.19 -18.86 3.41
C GLY A 193 -24.82 -19.51 3.15
N GLU A 194 -23.85 -18.75 2.63
CA GLU A 194 -22.52 -19.24 2.27
C GLU A 194 -21.49 -18.91 3.35
N PRO A 195 -20.60 -19.85 3.72
CA PRO A 195 -19.53 -19.58 4.68
C PRO A 195 -18.55 -18.54 4.11
N PHE A 196 -18.29 -17.49 4.88
CA PHE A 196 -17.29 -16.48 4.54
C PHE A 196 -16.69 -15.85 5.79
N THR A 197 -15.38 -15.59 5.79
CA THR A 197 -14.71 -15.00 6.96
C THR A 197 -13.73 -13.91 6.57
N VAL A 198 -13.65 -12.85 7.37
CA VAL A 198 -12.67 -11.77 7.22
C VAL A 198 -11.85 -11.69 8.50
N TYR A 199 -10.54 -11.74 8.35
CA TYR A 199 -9.57 -11.59 9.43
C TYR A 199 -8.78 -10.31 9.20
N VAL A 200 -8.68 -9.46 10.22
CA VAL A 200 -7.95 -8.20 10.16
C VAL A 200 -6.99 -8.15 11.33
N VAL A 201 -5.70 -7.99 11.03
CA VAL A 201 -4.62 -7.78 11.99
C VAL A 201 -4.13 -6.34 11.83
N VAL A 202 -4.21 -5.59 12.92
CA VAL A 202 -3.72 -4.21 13.03
C VAL A 202 -2.74 -4.14 14.20
N PRO A 203 -1.84 -3.15 14.23
CA PRO A 203 -1.04 -2.91 15.42
C PRO A 203 -1.94 -2.56 16.61
N MET A 204 -1.42 -2.73 17.82
CA MET A 204 -2.19 -2.42 19.04
C MET A 204 -2.59 -0.94 19.10
N TRP A 205 -1.72 -0.07 18.61
CA TRP A 205 -1.94 1.33 18.27
C TRP A 205 -0.96 1.70 17.13
N PRO A 206 -1.22 2.76 16.34
CA PRO A 206 -0.24 3.27 15.37
C PRO A 206 1.05 3.70 16.05
N GLU A 207 2.18 3.69 15.35
CA GLU A 207 3.50 3.96 15.95
C GLU A 207 3.62 5.36 16.57
N GLY A 208 3.91 5.45 17.87
CA GLY A 208 4.11 6.70 18.59
C GLY A 208 3.57 6.65 20.01
N MET A 209 3.67 7.77 20.75
CA MET A 209 3.16 7.81 22.12
C MET A 209 1.64 7.64 22.12
N PRO A 210 1.06 6.61 22.77
CA PRO A 210 -0.37 6.33 22.67
C PRO A 210 -1.28 7.45 23.20
N GLU A 211 -0.74 8.28 24.10
CA GLU A 211 -1.45 9.40 24.73
C GLU A 211 -1.38 10.69 23.91
N SER A 212 -0.60 10.75 22.83
CA SER A 212 -0.57 11.94 21.99
C SER A 212 -1.85 12.09 21.17
N ALA A 213 -2.28 13.34 20.96
CA ALA A 213 -3.47 13.67 20.19
C ALA A 213 -3.43 13.22 18.72
N SER A 214 -2.24 12.85 18.23
CA SER A 214 -1.99 12.29 16.90
C SER A 214 -1.01 11.14 17.03
N VAL A 215 -1.31 10.03 16.34
CA VAL A 215 -0.39 8.94 16.04
C VAL A 215 -0.67 8.46 14.61
#